data_AF-A0A4Q3WPC1-F1
#
_entry.id   AF-A0A4Q3WPC1-F1
#
_cell.length_a   1.000
_cell.length_b   1.000
_cell.length_c   1.000
_cell.angle_alpha   90.00
_cell.angle_beta   90.00
_cell.angle_gamma   90.00
#
_symmetry.space_group_name_H-M   'P 1'
#
loop_
_entity.id
_entity.type
_entity.pdbx_description
1 polymer ?
#
loop_
_entity_poly.entity_id
_entity_poly.type
_entity_poly.pdbx_seq_one_letter_code
_entity_poly.pdbx_strand_id
1 'polypeptide(L)' 'MAIGAVVVVPIDWADVASIAERLSAHHTWTEAYRGFDVLHVATALHLGATEFLTFDSRQKALAKTEGLIVPF' A
#
# COMPACT_ATOMS: atom_id res chain seq x y z
N MET A 1 -12.27 15.99 20.73
CA MET A 1 -11.62 14.68 20.57
C MET A 1 -12.11 14.09 19.25
N ALA A 2 -11.20 13.75 18.34
CA ALA A 2 -11.59 12.98 17.15
C ALA A 2 -11.75 11.52 17.57
N ILE A 3 -12.97 10.98 17.47
CA ILE A 3 -13.26 9.56 17.63
C ILE A 3 -13.13 8.91 16.25
N GLY A 4 -11.92 8.45 15.91
CA GLY A 4 -11.70 7.69 14.68
C GLY A 4 -12.39 6.32 14.78
N ALA A 5 -12.92 5.82 13.65
CA ALA A 5 -13.48 4.48 13.55
C ALA A 5 -12.71 3.68 12.49
N VAL A 6 -12.48 2.40 12.76
CA VAL A 6 -11.97 1.46 11.76
C VAL A 6 -13.17 0.94 10.98
N VAL A 7 -13.14 1.09 9.66
CA VAL A 7 -14.18 0.59 8.75
C VAL A 7 -13.59 -0.41 7.77
N VAL A 8 -14.37 -1.45 7.46
CA VAL A 8 -14.02 -2.40 6.40
C VAL A 8 -14.63 -1.89 5.11
N VAL A 9 -13.78 -1.56 4.14
CA VAL A 9 -14.20 -1.05 2.83
C VAL A 9 -14.07 -2.18 1.80
N PRO A 10 -15.11 -2.49 1.02
CA PRO A 10 -14.99 -3.45 -0.07
C PRO A 10 -14.03 -2.93 -1.14
N ILE A 11 -13.30 -3.84 -1.79
CA ILE A 11 -12.33 -3.53 -2.84
C ILE A 11 -12.61 -4.38 -4.08
N ASP A 12 -12.14 -3.91 -5.24
CA ASP A 12 -12.03 -4.73 -6.44
C ASP A 12 -10.69 -5.48 -6.43
N TRP A 13 -10.75 -6.80 -6.26
CA TRP A 13 -9.55 -7.63 -6.20
C TRP A 13 -8.78 -7.72 -7.52
N ALA A 14 -9.45 -7.58 -8.67
CA ALA A 14 -8.78 -7.60 -9.96
C ALA A 14 -7.92 -6.35 -10.14
N ASP A 15 -8.46 -5.19 -9.75
CA ASP A 15 -7.71 -3.93 -9.77
C ASP A 15 -6.54 -3.94 -8.78
N VAL A 16 -6.77 -4.42 -7.55
CA VAL A 16 -5.70 -4.56 -6.54
C VAL A 16 -4.61 -5.50 -7.03
N ALA A 17 -4.96 -6.63 -7.64
CA ALA A 17 -3.99 -7.55 -8.22
C ALA A 17 -3.19 -6.91 -9.36
N SER A 18 -3.86 -6.17 -10.25
CA SER A 18 -3.20 -5.46 -11.35
C SER A 18 -2.21 -4.40 -10.85
N ILE A 19 -2.57 -3.64 -9.82
CA ILE A 19 -1.67 -2.69 -9.17
C ILE A 19 -0.51 -3.43 -8.51
N ALA A 20 -0.76 -4.52 -7.80
CA ALA A 20 0.28 -5.30 -7.14
C ALA A 20 1.29 -5.90 -8.13
N GLU A 21 0.84 -6.35 -9.31
CA GLU A 21 1.72 -6.80 -10.40
C GLU A 21 2.59 -5.66 -10.91
N ARG A 22 2.02 -4.47 -11.14
CA ARG A 22 2.79 -3.27 -11.52
C ARG A 22 3.86 -2.93 -10.48
N LEU A 23 3.49 -2.88 -9.19
CA LEU A 23 4.43 -2.62 -8.10
C LEU A 23 5.55 -3.67 -8.06
N SER A 24 5.19 -4.95 -8.17
CA SER A 24 6.17 -6.05 -8.15
C SER A 24 7.13 -5.98 -9.34
N ALA A 25 6.64 -5.64 -10.53
CA ALA A 25 7.47 -5.50 -11.72
C ALA A 25 8.48 -4.35 -11.61
N HIS A 26 8.13 -3.25 -10.94
CA HIS A 26 8.99 -2.08 -10.79
C HIS A 26 10.07 -2.25 -9.70
N HIS A 27 9.88 -3.18 -8.74
CA HIS A 27 10.76 -3.36 -7.58
C HIS A 27 11.56 -4.68 -7.60
N THR A 28 11.73 -5.30 -8.77
CA THR A 28 12.39 -6.61 -8.86
C THR A 28 13.91 -6.53 -8.72
N TRP A 29 14.41 -7.32 -7.75
CA TRP A 29 15.78 -7.81 -7.46
C TRP A 29 16.63 -7.17 -6.35
N THR A 30 16.46 -5.90 -5.97
CA THR A 30 17.31 -5.28 -4.91
C THR A 30 16.66 -5.17 -3.54
N GLU A 31 15.36 -4.87 -3.48
CA GLU A 31 14.60 -4.76 -2.23
C GLU A 31 13.54 -5.87 -2.12
N ALA A 32 13.74 -6.82 -1.20
CA ALA A 32 12.77 -7.88 -0.94
C ALA A 32 11.53 -7.36 -0.19
N TYR A 33 10.63 -6.65 -0.89
CA TYR A 33 9.24 -6.44 -0.44
C TYR A 33 8.51 -7.77 -0.53
N ARG A 34 7.95 -8.26 0.58
CA ARG A 34 7.18 -9.52 0.57
C ARG A 34 5.83 -9.27 -0.10
N GLY A 35 5.19 -10.33 -0.63
CA GLY A 35 3.91 -10.19 -1.35
C GLY A 35 2.82 -9.45 -0.57
N PHE A 36 2.78 -9.58 0.77
CA PHE A 36 1.84 -8.83 1.61
C PHE A 36 2.16 -7.33 1.72
N ASP A 37 3.43 -6.94 1.64
CA ASP A 37 3.82 -5.53 1.64
C ASP A 37 3.27 -4.85 0.38
N VAL A 38 3.42 -5.52 -0.77
CA VAL A 38 2.91 -5.07 -2.05
C VAL A 38 1.39 -4.99 -2.06
N LEU A 39 0.70 -6.04 -1.58
CA LEU A 39 -0.76 -6.07 -1.56
C LEU A 39 -1.37 -4.97 -0.68
N HIS A 40 -0.73 -4.66 0.46
CA HIS A 40 -1.23 -3.60 1.33
C HIS A 40 -1.13 -2.22 0.66
N VAL A 41 0.02 -1.89 0.06
CA VAL A 41 0.19 -0.63 -0.68
C VAL A 41 -0.72 -0.57 -1.91
N ALA A 42 -0.85 -1.66 -2.66
CA ALA A 42 -1.76 -1.74 -3.80
C ALA A 42 -3.22 -1.47 -3.41
N THR A 43 -3.65 -2.00 -2.26
CA THR A 43 -4.99 -1.76 -1.71
C THR A 43 -5.21 -0.29 -1.37
N ALA A 44 -4.23 0.37 -0.75
CA ALA A 44 -4.33 1.79 -0.43
C ALA A 44 -4.40 2.67 -1.68
N LEU A 45 -3.63 2.34 -2.72
CA LEU A 45 -3.69 3.02 -4.01
C LEU A 45 -5.04 2.82 -4.70
N HIS A 46 -5.57 1.59 -4.69
CA HIS A 46 -6.89 1.28 -5.24
C HIS A 46 -8.00 2.09 -4.55
N LEU A 47 -7.92 2.24 -3.22
CA LEU A 47 -8.87 3.03 -2.43
C LEU A 47 -8.70 4.55 -2.59
N GLY A 48 -7.72 5.01 -3.36
CA GLY A 48 -7.42 6.44 -3.52
C GLY A 48 -6.96 7.11 -2.22
N ALA A 49 -6.33 6.34 -1.33
CA ALA A 49 -5.82 6.88 -0.07
C ALA A 49 -4.76 7.96 -0.32
N THR A 50 -4.79 9.03 0.48
CA THR A 50 -3.74 10.06 0.48
C THR A 50 -2.63 9.76 1.47
N GLU A 51 -2.97 9.06 2.56
CA GLU A 51 -2.06 8.69 3.64
C GLU A 51 -2.01 7.16 3.82
N PHE A 52 -0.83 6.65 4.17
CA PHE A 52 -0.58 5.23 4.41
C PHE A 52 0.06 5.02 5.79
N LEU A 53 -0.71 4.46 6.71
CA LEU A 53 -0.29 4.17 8.07
C LEU A 53 0.24 2.74 8.19
N THR A 54 1.49 2.59 8.61
CA THR A 54 2.10 1.29 8.88
C THR A 54 3.24 1.42 9.87
N PHE A 55 3.55 0.34 10.59
CA PHE A 55 4.77 0.22 11.39
C PHE A 55 5.88 -0.55 10.67
N ASP A 56 5.62 -1.11 9.48
CA ASP A 56 6.59 -1.87 8.70
C ASP A 56 7.42 -0.94 7.79
N SER A 57 8.74 -0.91 7.99
CA SER A 57 9.64 -0.01 7.25
C SER A 57 9.69 -0.28 5.74
N ARG A 58 9.46 -1.52 5.31
CA ARG A 58 9.39 -1.87 3.90
C ARG A 58 8.12 -1.31 3.28
N GLN A 59 6.98 -1.49 3.93
CA GLN A 59 5.73 -0.89 3.47
C GLN A 59 5.83 0.64 3.40
N LYS A 60 6.50 1.29 4.38
CA LYS A 60 6.76 2.74 4.33
C LYS A 60 7.58 3.13 3.09
N ALA A 61 8.62 2.38 2.77
CA ALA A 61 9.49 2.68 1.64
C ALA A 61 8.73 2.55 0.32
N LEU A 62 7.99 1.46 0.13
CA LEU A 62 7.17 1.22 -1.07
C LEU A 62 6.02 2.25 -1.20
N ALA A 63 5.33 2.59 -0.12
CA ALA A 63 4.26 3.58 -0.16
C ALA A 63 4.78 4.97 -0.57
N LYS A 64 5.98 5.36 -0.10
CA LYS A 64 6.61 6.63 -0.46
C LYS A 64 7.01 6.69 -1.93
N THR A 65 7.50 5.59 -2.52
CA THR A 65 7.85 5.58 -3.96
C THR A 65 6.62 5.76 -4.85
N GLU A 66 5.46 5.33 -4.37
CA GLU A 66 4.16 5.50 -5.05
C GLU A 66 3.46 6.83 -4.71
N GLY A 67 4.12 7.73 -3.97
CA GLY A 67 3.64 9.08 -3.70
C GLY A 67 2.65 9.22 -2.54
N LEU A 68 2.45 8.15 -1.74
CA LEU A 68 1.61 8.22 -0.55
C LEU A 68 2.32 8.97 0.58
N ILE A 69 1.55 9.75 1.35
CA ILE A 69 2.04 10.35 2.58
C ILE A 69 2.13 9.25 3.64
N VAL A 70 3.31 9.03 4.21
CA VAL A 70 3.52 8.05 5.29
C VAL A 70 3.83 8.82 6.58
N PRO A 71 2.81 9.11 7.41
CA PRO A 71 3.04 9.86 8.64
C PRO A 71 3.66 8.95 9.71
N PHE A 72 4.70 9.48 10.37
CA PHE A 72 5.48 8.88 11.48
C PHE A 72 6.33 7.66 11.10
#